data_AF-A0A7R9LPL0-F1
#
_entry.id   AF-A0A7R9LPL0-F1
#
_cell.length_a   1.000
_cell.length_b   1.000
_cell.length_c   1.000
_cell.angle_alpha   90.00
_cell.angle_beta   90.00
_cell.angle_gamma   90.00
#
_symmetry.space_group_name_H-M   'P 1'
#
loop_
_entity.id
_entity.type
_entity.pdbx_description
1 polymer ?
#
loop_
_entity_poly.entity_id
_entity_poly.type
_entity_poly.pdbx_seq_one_letter_code
_entity_poly.pdbx_strand_id
1 'polypeptide(L)' 'MTNKSHRRLVCLLIVCLIPETISDEHSHTYEDNEEVVLWMNTVGPYHNRQETYSYFSLPFCWGTKKAISHYHETLGE' A
#
# COMPACT_ATOMS: atom_id res chain seq x y z
N MET A 1 35.12 28.99 14.59
CA MET A 1 34.48 27.65 14.72
C MET A 1 32.94 27.67 14.56
N THR A 2 32.28 28.83 14.48
CA THR A 2 30.81 29.00 14.46
C THR A 2 30.12 28.61 13.14
N ASN A 3 30.76 28.82 11.97
CA ASN A 3 30.16 28.54 10.66
C ASN A 3 29.85 27.06 10.39
N LYS A 4 30.65 26.14 10.95
CA LYS A 4 30.43 24.69 10.79
C LYS A 4 29.25 24.21 11.63
N SER A 5 29.02 24.81 12.79
CA SER A 5 27.89 24.52 13.67
C SER A 5 26.58 25.05 13.06
N HIS A 6 26.58 26.28 12.54
CA HIS A 6 25.41 26.83 11.85
C HIS A 6 25.04 26.04 10.60
N ARG A 7 26.01 25.63 9.77
CA ARG A 7 25.73 24.76 8.61
C ARG A 7 25.09 23.43 9.02
N ARG A 8 25.55 22.80 10.11
CA ARG A 8 24.94 21.57 10.62
C ARG A 8 23.52 21.79 11.11
N LEU A 9 23.27 22.90 11.80
CA LEU A 9 21.94 23.26 12.30
C LEU A 9 20.97 23.52 11.14
N VAL A 10 21.42 24.23 10.10
CA VAL A 10 20.64 24.50 8.89
C VAL A 10 20.34 23.20 8.14
N CYS A 11 21.31 22.30 7.98
CA CYS A 11 21.07 21.00 7.36
C CYS A 11 20.05 20.16 8.14
N LEU A 12 20.12 20.15 9.48
CA LEU A 12 19.14 19.44 10.32
C LEU A 12 17.73 20.03 10.17
N LEU A 13 17.60 21.36 10.16
CA LEU A 13 16.33 22.04 9.93
C LEU A 13 15.73 21.70 8.54
N ILE A 14 16.56 21.64 7.50
CA ILE A 14 16.11 21.29 6.14
C ILE A 14 15.61 19.84 6.09
N VAL A 15 16.30 18.90 6.74
CA VAL A 15 15.88 17.48 6.78
C VAL A 15 14.53 17.31 7.50
N CYS A 16 14.29 18.05 8.58
CA CYS A 16 13.02 18.00 9.30
C CYS A 16 11.83 18.65 8.55
N LEU A 17 12.10 19.47 7.52
CA LEU A 17 11.07 20.12 6.71
C LEU A 17 10.64 19.28 5.50
N ILE A 18 11.26 18.13 5.27
CA ILE A 18 10.84 17.21 4.21
C ILE A 18 9.59 16.49 4.72
N PRO A 19 8.42 16.66 4.07
CA PRO A 19 7.24 15.89 4.43
C PRO A 19 7.51 14.42 4.13
N GLU A 20 7.41 13.56 5.14
CA GLU A 20 7.27 12.13 4.93
C GLU A 20 5.85 11.91 4.40
N THR A 21 5.72 11.44 3.16
CA THR A 21 4.43 11.05 2.59
C THR A 21 4.03 9.73 3.27
N ILE A 22 2.98 9.77 4.07
CA ILE A 22 2.35 8.57 4.60
C ILE A 22 1.35 8.13 3.54
N SER A 23 1.64 7.00 2.92
CA SER A 23 0.83 6.40 1.87
C SER A 23 0.31 5.07 2.40
N ASP A 24 -1.02 4.87 2.32
CA ASP A 24 -1.67 3.59 2.63
C ASP A 24 -3.06 3.50 1.95
N GLU A 25 -3.78 2.42 2.18
CA GLU A 25 -5.22 2.24 1.87
C GLU A 25 -6.07 3.52 2.04
N HIS A 26 -5.80 4.36 3.05
CA HIS A 26 -6.51 5.62 3.31
C HIS A 26 -6.24 6.74 2.29
N SER A 27 -5.04 6.81 1.70
CA SER A 27 -4.66 7.89 0.77
C SER A 27 -4.76 7.49 -0.69
N HIS A 28 -5.05 6.21 -0.99
CA HIS A 28 -5.14 5.62 -2.34
C HIS A 28 -3.88 5.80 -3.20
N THR A 29 -2.75 6.14 -2.58
CA THR A 29 -1.44 6.16 -3.20
C THR A 29 -0.63 5.00 -2.64
N TYR A 30 0.32 4.48 -3.40
CA TYR A 30 1.23 3.43 -2.93
C TYR A 30 2.65 3.77 -3.37
N GLU A 31 3.60 3.67 -2.45
CA GLU A 31 5.03 3.81 -2.73
C GLU A 31 5.65 2.48 -3.20
N ASP A 32 6.86 2.55 -3.74
CA ASP A 32 7.60 1.34 -4.14
C ASP A 32 7.82 0.42 -2.93
N ASN A 33 7.43 -0.85 -3.09
CA ASN A 33 7.46 -1.92 -2.08
C ASN A 33 6.40 -1.82 -0.97
N GLU A 34 5.44 -0.92 -1.09
CA GLU A 34 4.28 -0.89 -0.19
C GLU A 34 3.36 -2.11 -0.40
N GLU A 35 2.70 -2.53 0.68
CA GLU A 35 1.82 -3.70 0.65
C GLU A 35 0.46 -3.36 0.04
N VAL A 36 0.09 -4.09 -1.02
CA VAL A 36 -1.26 -4.01 -1.60
C VAL A 36 -2.05 -5.24 -1.17
N VAL A 37 -3.11 -5.03 -0.38
CA VAL A 37 -4.01 -6.10 0.05
C VAL A 37 -5.11 -6.30 -1.00
N LEU A 38 -5.14 -7.47 -1.62
CA LEU A 38 -6.18 -7.83 -2.59
C LEU A 38 -7.30 -8.64 -1.92
N TRP A 39 -8.47 -8.02 -1.78
CA TRP A 39 -9.69 -8.70 -1.33
C TRP A 39 -10.43 -9.31 -2.52
N MET A 40 -10.68 -10.61 -2.46
CA MET A 40 -11.21 -11.35 -3.60
C MET A 40 -12.07 -12.52 -3.15
N ASN A 41 -13.15 -12.76 -3.89
CA ASN A 41 -13.98 -13.94 -3.73
C ASN A 41 -14.00 -14.72 -5.05
N THR A 42 -14.52 -14.08 -6.10
CA THR A 42 -14.66 -14.68 -7.41
C THR A 42 -14.20 -13.76 -8.54
N VAL A 43 -13.91 -14.37 -9.69
CA VAL A 43 -13.42 -13.73 -10.92
C VAL A 43 -14.15 -14.29 -12.12
N GLY A 44 -14.29 -13.48 -13.17
CA GLY A 44 -14.94 -13.89 -14.41
C GLY A 44 -14.29 -13.24 -15.64
N PRO A 45 -14.32 -13.90 -16.80
CA PRO A 45 -13.81 -13.35 -18.04
C PRO A 45 -14.68 -12.19 -18.55
N TYR A 46 -14.04 -11.13 -19.07
CA TYR A 46 -14.75 -9.94 -19.55
C TYR A 46 -15.78 -10.26 -20.67
N HIS A 47 -15.43 -11.22 -21.53
CA HIS A 47 -16.24 -11.61 -22.69
C HIS A 47 -17.43 -12.52 -22.32
N ASN A 48 -17.43 -13.13 -21.13
CA ASN A 48 -18.52 -13.98 -20.68
C ASN A 48 -18.83 -13.75 -19.18
N ARG A 49 -19.63 -12.73 -18.90
CA ARG A 49 -19.97 -12.33 -17.52
C ARG A 49 -20.86 -13.33 -16.76
N GLN A 50 -21.38 -14.36 -17.42
CA GLN A 50 -22.10 -15.44 -16.73
C GLN A 50 -21.16 -16.43 -16.06
N GLU A 51 -19.90 -16.50 -16.49
CA GLU A 51 -18.89 -17.32 -15.83
C GLU A 51 -18.35 -16.61 -14.60
N THR A 52 -18.30 -17.35 -13.49
CA THR A 52 -17.76 -16.87 -12.22
C THR A 52 -17.06 -18.04 -11.53
N TYR A 53 -15.79 -17.86 -11.21
CA TYR A 53 -14.94 -18.87 -10.59
C TYR A 53 -14.37 -18.32 -9.29
N SER A 54 -14.12 -19.17 -8.29
CA SER A 54 -13.34 -18.74 -7.12
C SER A 54 -11.96 -18.24 -7.57
N TYR A 55 -11.48 -17.11 -7.02
CA TYR A 55 -10.24 -16.47 -7.48
C TYR A 55 -9.07 -17.46 -7.59
N PHE A 56 -8.87 -18.28 -6.57
CA PHE A 56 -7.75 -19.25 -6.49
C PHE A 56 -7.98 -20.57 -7.22
N SER A 57 -9.12 -20.74 -7.89
CA SER A 57 -9.33 -21.88 -8.79
C SER A 57 -8.60 -21.69 -10.14
N LEU A 58 -8.26 -20.45 -10.46
CA LEU A 58 -7.43 -20.09 -11.62
C LEU A 58 -5.95 -20.00 -11.20
N PRO A 59 -5.00 -20.18 -12.13
CA PRO A 59 -3.56 -20.20 -11.84
C PRO A 59 -2.97 -18.81 -11.62
N PHE A 60 -3.62 -17.97 -10.81
CA PHE A 60 -3.07 -16.69 -10.38
C PHE A 60 -2.00 -16.87 -9.31
N CYS A 61 -1.01 -15.98 -9.32
CA CYS A 61 0.05 -15.98 -8.33
C CYS A 61 -0.53 -15.72 -6.93
N TRP A 62 -0.06 -16.49 -5.96
CA TRP A 62 -0.33 -16.20 -4.56
C TRP A 62 0.63 -15.11 -4.09
N GLY A 63 0.10 -14.16 -3.32
CA GLY A 63 0.95 -13.21 -2.60
C GLY A 63 1.90 -13.94 -1.65
N THR A 64 3.04 -13.33 -1.35
CA THR A 64 4.05 -13.89 -0.42
C THR A 64 3.57 -13.90 1.04
N LYS A 65 2.51 -13.16 1.35
CA LYS A 65 1.93 -13.03 2.69
C LYS A 65 0.99 -14.20 2.98
N LYS A 66 1.25 -14.90 4.09
CA LYS A 66 0.46 -16.05 4.55
C LYS A 66 -0.79 -15.67 5.35
N ALA A 67 -0.82 -14.46 5.92
CA ALA A 67 -1.92 -13.93 6.70
C ALA A 67 -2.02 -12.41 6.45
N ILE A 68 -3.24 -11.92 6.30
CA ILE A 68 -3.55 -10.49 6.14
C ILE A 68 -3.62 -9.89 7.56
N SER A 69 -3.01 -8.73 7.81
CA SER A 69 -2.89 -8.20 9.17
C SER A 69 -4.24 -7.72 9.74
N HIS A 70 -5.15 -7.23 8.90
CA HIS A 70 -6.47 -6.74 9.31
C HIS A 70 -7.54 -6.95 8.22
N TYR A 71 -8.76 -7.31 8.63
CA TYR A 71 -9.96 -7.34 7.79
C TYR A 71 -10.86 -6.18 8.25
N HIS A 72 -11.02 -5.14 7.43
CA HIS A 72 -12.01 -4.08 7.71
C HIS A 72 -13.40 -4.59 7.29
N GLU A 73 -14.19 -5.02 8.28
CA GLU A 73 -15.60 -5.39 8.12
C GLU A 73 -16.53 -4.25 8.53
N THR A 74 -16.65 -3.17 7.76
CA THR A 74 -17.74 -2.21 8.02
C THR A 74 -18.25 -1.57 6.73
N LEU A 75 -19.57 -1.72 6.48
CA LEU A 75 -20.33 -0.93 5.50
C LEU A 75 -20.57 0.52 5.99
N GLY A 76 -19.69 1.07 6.83
CA GLY A 76 -19.95 2.30 7.56
C GLY A 76 -18.81 2.84 8.43
N GLU A 77 -17.55 2.56 8.08
CA GLU A 77 -16.43 3.48 8.36
C GLU A 77 -16.18 4.38 7.14
#